data_AF-A0A1V5D753-F1
#
_entry.id   AF-A0A1V5D753-F1
#
_cell.length_a   1.000
_cell.length_b   1.000
_cell.length_c   1.000
_cell.angle_alpha   90.00
_cell.angle_beta   90.00
_cell.angle_gamma   90.00
#
_symmetry.space_group_name_H-M   'P 1'
#
loop_
_entity.id
_entity.type
_entity.pdbx_description
1 polymer ?
#
loop_
_entity_poly.entity_id
_entity_poly.type
_entity_poly.pdbx_seq_one_letter_code
_entity_poly.pdbx_strand_id
1 'polypeptide(L)'
;MAAQQNIESELAYYSKMIKYREIPVHAERLLGTWLTMCTKIFEEPEHVFVADVTESGELECEDLWLFSRHYAIKIEQFIVNTDEINVYGIEKPITHVLIKATDYDFKDFDARSKLSVCIKINRETQLTLLASQGNCPVLETIIGYLTQP
;
A
#
# COMPACT_ATOMS: atom_id res chain seq x y z
N MET A 1 -22.44 -5.16 -1.86
CA MET A 1 -21.87 -6.08 -0.86
C MET A 1 -20.49 -6.47 -1.34
N ALA A 2 -19.47 -5.70 -0.96
CA ALA A 2 -18.09 -6.02 -1.33
C ALA A 2 -17.63 -7.18 -0.46
N ALA A 3 -17.08 -8.23 -1.08
CA ALA A 3 -16.48 -9.34 -0.36
C ALA A 3 -15.40 -8.77 0.57
N GLN A 4 -15.46 -9.14 1.84
CA GLN A 4 -14.46 -8.78 2.84
C GLN A 4 -13.14 -9.42 2.39
N GLN A 5 -12.28 -8.65 1.71
CA GLN A 5 -10.95 -9.10 1.32
C GLN A 5 -10.17 -9.34 2.61
N ASN A 6 -9.79 -10.59 2.85
CA ASN A 6 -8.93 -10.96 3.97
C ASN A 6 -7.49 -10.58 3.58
N ILE A 7 -6.75 -9.95 4.48
CA ILE A 7 -5.32 -9.62 4.29
C ILE A 7 -4.50 -10.81 3.83
N GLU A 8 -4.79 -12.02 4.30
CA GLU A 8 -4.09 -13.22 3.84
C GLU A 8 -4.28 -13.45 2.34
N SER A 9 -5.47 -13.14 1.82
CA SER A 9 -5.78 -13.23 0.39
C SER A 9 -5.12 -12.11 -0.42
N GLU A 10 -5.00 -10.90 0.14
CA GLU A 10 -4.29 -9.78 -0.48
C GLU A 10 -2.78 -10.06 -0.51
N LEU A 11 -2.19 -10.48 0.62
CA LEU A 11 -0.80 -10.91 0.71
C LEU A 11 -0.51 -12.06 -0.25
N ALA A 12 -1.37 -13.07 -0.33
CA ALA A 12 -1.19 -14.17 -1.29
C ALA A 12 -1.30 -13.71 -2.76
N TYR A 13 -2.16 -12.73 -3.06
CA TYR A 13 -2.25 -12.10 -4.39
C TYR A 13 -0.95 -11.36 -4.72
N TYR A 14 -0.45 -10.53 -3.81
CA TYR A 14 0.82 -9.84 -3.99
C TYR A 14 1.99 -10.81 -4.07
N SER A 15 2.08 -11.83 -3.21
CA SER A 15 3.11 -12.86 -3.30
C SER A 15 3.10 -13.59 -4.65
N LYS A 16 1.94 -13.73 -5.30
CA LYS A 16 1.85 -14.28 -6.68
C LYS A 16 2.30 -13.29 -7.74
N MET A 17 1.96 -12.01 -7.62
CA MET A 17 2.45 -10.96 -8.54
C MET A 17 3.98 -10.79 -8.41
N ILE A 18 4.47 -10.79 -7.18
CA ILE A 18 5.88 -10.66 -6.85
C ILE A 18 6.63 -11.99 -7.07
N LYS A 19 5.94 -13.11 -7.35
CA LYS A 19 6.60 -14.38 -7.72
C LYS A 19 7.44 -14.30 -9.01
N TYR A 20 7.26 -13.23 -9.80
CA TYR A 20 8.10 -12.88 -10.95
C TYR A 20 9.28 -11.94 -10.61
N ARG A 21 9.38 -11.49 -9.35
CA ARG A 21 10.45 -10.65 -8.76
C ARG A 21 10.77 -11.19 -7.37
N GLU A 22 11.59 -12.23 -7.28
CA GLU A 22 11.94 -12.95 -6.03
C GLU A 22 11.88 -12.07 -4.76
N ILE A 23 10.86 -12.23 -3.90
CA ILE A 23 10.92 -11.68 -2.54
C ILE A 23 12.01 -12.46 -1.81
N PRO A 24 13.07 -11.82 -1.31
CA PRO A 24 14.09 -12.52 -0.56
C PRO A 24 13.46 -13.19 0.67
N VAL A 25 13.85 -14.43 0.96
CA VAL A 25 13.34 -15.22 2.10
C VAL A 25 13.46 -14.46 3.44
N HIS A 26 14.44 -13.57 3.55
CA HIS A 26 14.60 -12.67 4.70
C HIS A 26 13.47 -11.66 4.84
N ALA A 27 13.00 -11.08 3.74
CA ALA A 27 11.90 -10.12 3.74
C ALA A 27 10.58 -10.76 4.16
N GLU A 28 10.32 -12.01 3.75
CA GLU A 28 9.12 -12.77 4.18
C GLU A 28 9.11 -13.00 5.70
N ARG A 29 10.24 -13.39 6.28
CA ARG A 29 10.36 -13.61 7.73
C ARG A 29 10.20 -12.32 8.55
N LEU A 30 10.82 -11.23 8.09
CA LEU A 30 10.73 -9.95 8.77
C LEU A 30 9.31 -9.40 8.67
N LEU A 31 8.67 -9.50 7.49
CA LEU A 31 7.26 -9.15 7.33
C LEU A 31 6.35 -9.90 8.31
N GLY A 32 6.51 -11.22 8.44
CA GLY A 32 5.73 -12.00 9.40
C GLY A 32 5.95 -11.57 10.85
N THR A 33 7.18 -11.22 11.20
CA THR A 33 7.53 -10.71 12.55
C THR A 33 6.90 -9.35 12.80
N TRP A 34 6.98 -8.44 11.84
CA TRP A 34 6.38 -7.11 11.92
C TRP A 34 4.87 -7.18 11.98
N LEU A 35 4.21 -8.00 11.15
CA LEU A 35 2.76 -8.22 11.22
C LEU A 35 2.35 -8.78 12.60
N THR A 36 3.12 -9.71 13.15
CA THR A 36 2.87 -10.26 14.49
C THR A 36 3.06 -9.20 15.58
N MET A 37 4.06 -8.33 15.45
CA MET A 37 4.28 -7.23 16.38
C MET A 37 3.14 -6.20 16.27
N CYS A 38 2.77 -5.84 15.05
CA CYS A 38 1.75 -4.84 14.78
C CYS A 38 0.38 -5.32 15.25
N THR A 39 0.02 -6.58 15.06
CA THR A 39 -1.24 -7.17 15.58
C THR A 39 -1.29 -7.27 17.11
N LYS A 40 -0.12 -7.28 17.79
CA LYS A 40 -0.06 -7.27 19.26
C LYS A 40 -0.12 -5.87 19.86
N ILE A 41 0.46 -4.90 19.17
CA ILE A 41 0.57 -3.50 19.62
C ILE A 41 -0.63 -2.68 19.14
N PHE A 42 -1.09 -2.97 17.93
CA PHE A 42 -2.17 -2.33 17.22
C PHE A 42 -3.23 -3.38 16.85
N GLU A 43 -4.43 -2.94 16.47
CA GLU A 43 -5.41 -3.83 15.84
C GLU A 43 -4.83 -4.41 14.54
N GLU A 44 -5.36 -5.54 14.06
CA GLU A 44 -4.92 -6.11 12.79
C GLU A 44 -5.09 -5.06 11.66
N PRO A 45 -4.13 -4.93 10.73
CA PRO A 45 -4.35 -4.12 9.54
C PRO A 45 -5.63 -4.60 8.83
N GLU A 46 -6.17 -3.82 7.91
CA GLU A 46 -7.30 -4.24 7.07
C GLU A 46 -6.95 -4.32 5.59
N HIS A 47 -5.91 -3.59 5.15
CA HIS A 47 -5.47 -3.59 3.75
C HIS A 47 -3.94 -3.59 3.60
N VAL A 48 -3.48 -4.16 2.50
CA VAL A 48 -2.07 -4.17 2.09
C VAL A 48 -1.91 -3.51 0.72
N PHE A 49 -0.84 -2.75 0.56
CA PHE A 49 -0.48 -2.13 -0.71
C PHE A 49 1.02 -2.21 -0.95
N VAL A 50 1.41 -2.69 -2.12
CA VAL A 50 2.80 -2.68 -2.55
C VAL A 50 2.97 -1.57 -3.57
N ALA A 51 3.74 -0.53 -3.26
CA ALA A 51 4.07 0.49 -4.25
C ALA A 51 4.99 -0.13 -5.29
N ASP A 52 4.48 -0.26 -6.52
CA ASP A 52 5.15 -0.94 -7.63
C ASP A 52 5.65 0.03 -8.71
N VAL A 53 5.63 1.32 -8.40
CA VAL A 53 6.09 2.42 -9.23
C VAL A 53 6.93 3.36 -8.38
N THR A 54 8.16 3.62 -8.81
CA THR A 54 9.06 4.58 -8.15
C THR A 54 8.64 6.02 -8.43
N GLU A 55 9.20 6.98 -7.71
CA GLU A 55 9.02 8.41 -8.01
C GLU A 55 9.50 8.79 -9.43
N SER A 56 10.52 8.10 -9.97
CA SER A 56 10.99 8.28 -11.35
C SER A 56 10.05 7.64 -12.38
N GLY A 57 9.09 6.84 -11.93
CA GLY A 57 8.09 6.19 -12.74
C GLY A 57 8.53 4.85 -13.33
N GLU A 58 9.58 4.25 -12.79
CA GLU A 58 10.04 2.91 -13.14
C GLU A 58 9.22 1.86 -12.39
N LEU A 59 9.05 0.69 -12.99
CA LEU A 59 8.36 -0.41 -12.32
C LEU A 59 9.34 -1.11 -11.38
N GLU A 60 9.20 -0.87 -10.07
CA GLU A 60 9.99 -1.51 -9.02
C GLU A 60 9.09 -1.68 -7.80
N CYS A 61 9.19 -2.83 -7.12
CA CYS A 61 8.50 -3.04 -5.86
C CYS A 61 9.30 -2.31 -4.78
N GLU A 62 8.93 -1.08 -4.50
CA GLU A 62 9.67 -0.18 -3.63
C GLU A 62 9.18 -0.37 -2.19
N ASP A 63 7.93 0.00 -1.91
CA ASP A 63 7.43 0.06 -0.54
C ASP A 63 6.31 -0.93 -0.27
N LEU A 64 6.25 -1.44 0.96
CA LEU A 64 5.09 -2.13 1.47
C LEU A 64 4.34 -1.23 2.45
N TRP A 65 3.05 -1.10 2.24
CA TRP A 65 2.14 -0.36 3.09
C TRP A 65 1.09 -1.29 3.69
N LEU A 66 0.85 -1.12 4.99
CA LEU A 66 -0.25 -1.75 5.71
C LEU A 66 -1.18 -0.64 6.22
N PHE A 67 -2.48 -0.78 6.03
CA PHE A 67 -3.46 0.23 6.42
C PHE A 67 -4.50 -0.35 7.36
N SER A 68 -4.85 0.41 8.39
CA SER A 68 -6.06 0.26 9.19
C SER A 68 -6.86 1.57 9.19
N ARG A 69 -7.95 1.63 9.96
CA ARG A 69 -8.71 2.88 10.16
C ARG A 69 -7.93 3.95 10.92
N HIS A 70 -6.98 3.53 11.75
CA HIS A 70 -6.35 4.36 12.77
C HIS A 70 -4.86 4.58 12.54
N TYR A 71 -4.24 3.76 11.69
CA TYR A 71 -2.81 3.86 11.43
C TYR A 71 -2.46 3.37 10.02
N ALA A 72 -1.29 3.81 9.55
CA ALA A 72 -0.62 3.27 8.37
C ALA A 72 0.80 2.85 8.77
N ILE A 73 1.29 1.74 8.21
CA ILE A 73 2.66 1.28 8.41
C ILE A 73 3.34 1.27 7.05
N LYS A 74 4.53 1.85 6.96
CA LYS A 74 5.41 1.79 5.78
C LYS A 74 6.64 0.94 6.11
N ILE A 75 6.93 -0.01 5.25
CA ILE A 75 8.22 -0.69 5.16
C ILE A 75 8.85 -0.22 3.85
N GLU A 76 9.83 0.67 3.98
CA GLU A 76 10.50 1.27 2.83
C GLU A 76 11.47 0.29 2.20
N GLN A 77 11.47 0.19 0.88
CA GLN A 77 12.36 -0.73 0.17
C GLN A 77 12.24 -2.18 0.69
N PHE A 78 11.03 -2.66 0.96
CA PHE A 78 10.77 -3.89 1.75
C PHE A 78 11.43 -5.17 1.20
N ILE A 79 11.91 -5.16 -0.04
CA ILE A 79 12.68 -6.26 -0.64
C ILE A 79 14.12 -6.26 -0.13
N VAL A 80 14.74 -5.08 0.00
CA VAL A 80 16.18 -4.91 0.29
C VAL A 80 16.46 -4.37 1.70
N ASN A 81 15.51 -3.63 2.28
CA ASN A 81 15.61 -3.02 3.60
C ASN A 81 14.35 -3.34 4.41
N THR A 82 14.51 -4.18 5.43
CA THR A 82 13.38 -4.69 6.23
C THR A 82 13.57 -4.48 7.74
N ASP A 83 14.59 -3.71 8.10
CA ASP A 83 14.99 -3.51 9.49
C ASP A 83 14.26 -2.34 10.16
N GLU A 84 13.63 -1.48 9.35
CA GLU A 84 12.91 -0.30 9.81
C GLU A 84 11.45 -0.33 9.35
N ILE A 85 10.55 0.08 10.25
CA ILE A 85 9.15 0.34 9.94
C ILE A 85 8.79 1.74 10.42
N ASN A 86 8.02 2.45 9.61
CA ASN A 86 7.44 3.72 10.01
C ASN A 86 5.96 3.51 10.30
N VAL A 87 5.51 3.94 11.47
CA VAL A 87 4.10 3.84 11.89
C VAL A 87 3.54 5.25 12.00
N TYR A 88 2.44 5.50 11.32
CA TYR A 88 1.77 6.79 11.27
C TYR A 88 0.35 6.69 11.81
N GLY A 89 -0.02 7.57 12.73
CA GLY A 89 -1.41 7.72 13.16
C GLY A 89 -2.26 8.42 12.09
N ILE A 90 -3.49 7.94 11.91
CA ILE A 90 -4.48 8.51 10.99
C ILE A 90 -5.53 9.28 11.79
N GLU A 91 -5.55 10.60 11.62
CA GLU A 91 -6.57 11.51 12.14
C GLU A 91 -7.76 11.56 11.17
N LYS A 92 -8.97 11.35 11.71
CA LYS A 92 -10.22 11.39 10.96
C LYS A 92 -11.04 12.66 11.27
N PRO A 93 -11.83 13.17 10.31
CA PRO A 93 -11.87 12.75 8.90
C PRO A 93 -10.60 13.17 8.16
N ILE A 94 -10.25 12.46 7.08
CA ILE A 94 -9.16 12.88 6.20
C ILE A 94 -9.52 14.23 5.59
N THR A 95 -8.72 15.25 5.87
CA THR A 95 -9.00 16.64 5.47
C THR A 95 -8.51 16.98 4.08
N HIS A 96 -7.58 16.20 3.53
CA HIS A 96 -7.01 16.43 2.21
C HIS A 96 -6.61 15.14 1.51
N VAL A 97 -7.12 14.97 0.28
CA VAL A 97 -6.73 13.93 -0.67
C VAL A 97 -6.57 14.57 -2.04
N LEU A 98 -5.45 14.30 -2.70
CA LEU A 98 -5.17 14.66 -4.08
C LEU A 98 -4.92 13.38 -4.87
N ILE A 99 -5.77 13.12 -5.86
CA ILE A 99 -5.65 11.98 -6.77
C ILE A 99 -5.22 12.50 -8.13
N LYS A 100 -4.12 11.99 -8.66
CA LYS A 100 -3.61 12.27 -10.00
C LYS A 100 -3.56 10.99 -10.80
N ALA A 101 -4.33 10.94 -11.87
CA ALA A 101 -4.29 9.85 -12.82
C ALA A 101 -3.52 10.33 -14.07
N THR A 102 -2.44 9.64 -14.42
CA THR A 102 -1.59 9.97 -15.58
C THR A 102 -1.65 8.80 -16.55
N ASP A 103 -1.99 9.09 -17.82
CA ASP A 103 -2.16 8.07 -18.87
C ASP A 103 -3.10 6.92 -18.45
N TYR A 104 -4.02 7.22 -17.54
CA TYR A 104 -5.01 6.28 -17.01
C TYR A 104 -6.25 6.31 -17.89
N ASP A 105 -6.38 5.33 -18.78
CA ASP A 105 -7.61 5.10 -19.53
C ASP A 105 -8.46 4.05 -18.79
N PHE A 106 -9.61 4.48 -18.26
CA PHE A 106 -10.58 3.61 -17.58
C PHE A 106 -11.13 2.49 -18.49
N LYS A 107 -10.90 2.54 -19.81
CA LYS A 107 -11.36 1.56 -20.79
C LYS A 107 -10.23 0.69 -21.35
N ASP A 108 -9.00 1.17 -21.37
CA ASP A 108 -7.87 0.49 -22.02
C ASP A 108 -6.58 0.74 -21.22
N PHE A 109 -6.48 0.06 -20.07
CA PHE A 109 -5.31 0.15 -19.20
C PHE A 109 -4.11 -0.45 -19.94
N ASP A 110 -3.11 0.37 -20.27
CA ASP A 110 -1.83 -0.10 -20.81
C ASP A 110 -0.71 0.09 -19.80
N ALA A 111 0.48 -0.45 -20.10
CA ALA A 111 1.62 -0.44 -19.19
C ALA A 111 2.11 0.98 -18.77
N ARG A 112 1.56 2.04 -19.38
CA ARG A 112 1.87 3.44 -19.04
C ARG A 112 0.90 4.02 -18.00
N SER A 113 -0.24 3.38 -17.76
CA SER A 113 -1.23 3.84 -16.79
C SER A 113 -0.65 3.91 -15.38
N LYS A 114 -0.71 5.10 -14.78
CA LYS A 114 -0.22 5.38 -13.43
C LYS A 114 -1.28 6.12 -12.61
N LEU A 115 -1.43 5.71 -11.37
CA LEU A 115 -2.25 6.42 -10.38
C LEU A 115 -1.34 6.88 -9.24
N SER A 116 -1.42 8.17 -8.91
CA SER A 116 -0.72 8.78 -7.80
C SER A 116 -1.73 9.38 -6.84
N VAL A 117 -1.56 9.07 -5.56
CA VAL A 117 -2.47 9.49 -4.51
C VAL A 117 -1.65 10.13 -3.41
N CYS A 118 -1.98 11.37 -3.09
CA CYS A 118 -1.35 12.14 -2.03
C CYS A 118 -2.40 12.41 -0.96
N ILE A 119 -2.22 11.86 0.24
CA ILE A 119 -3.19 11.94 1.35
C ILE A 119 -2.52 12.57 2.56
N LYS A 120 -3.19 13.55 3.16
CA LYS A 120 -2.79 14.08 4.48
C LYS A 120 -3.50 13.30 5.57
N ILE A 121 -2.77 12.41 6.25
CA ILE A 121 -3.34 11.52 7.26
C ILE A 121 -3.33 12.12 8.67
N ASN A 122 -2.52 13.14 8.93
CA ASN A 122 -2.56 13.93 10.16
C ASN A 122 -1.94 15.32 9.88
N ARG A 123 -1.85 16.19 10.89
CA ARG A 123 -1.31 17.56 10.72
C ARG A 123 0.10 17.61 10.12
N GLU A 124 0.93 16.62 10.40
CA GLU A 124 2.37 16.62 10.12
C GLU A 124 2.76 15.66 8.98
N THR A 125 1.90 14.69 8.67
CA THR A 125 2.22 13.58 7.77
C THR A 125 1.37 13.62 6.50
N GLN A 126 2.06 13.59 5.36
CA GLN A 126 1.49 13.40 4.04
C GLN A 126 2.08 12.14 3.42
N LEU A 127 1.23 11.24 2.94
CA LEU A 127 1.63 10.02 2.25
C LEU A 127 1.45 10.20 0.74
N THR A 128 2.39 9.68 -0.04
CA THR A 128 2.27 9.56 -1.50
C THR A 128 2.31 8.07 -1.85
N LEU A 129 1.24 7.59 -2.49
CA LEU A 129 1.13 6.22 -2.99
C LEU A 129 1.10 6.26 -4.50
N LEU A 130 1.94 5.43 -5.13
CA LEU A 130 2.07 5.31 -6.58
C LEU A 130 1.72 3.88 -6.97
N ALA A 131 0.85 3.74 -7.97
CA ALA A 131 0.39 2.45 -8.48
C ALA A 131 0.56 2.38 -10.00
N SER A 132 0.98 1.21 -10.48
CA SER A 132 0.92 0.85 -11.89
C SER A 132 -0.47 0.34 -12.26
N GLN A 133 -0.73 0.08 -13.54
CA GLN A 133 -1.95 -0.55 -14.07
C GLN A 133 -2.49 -1.69 -13.19
N GLY A 134 -1.64 -2.63 -12.77
CA GLY A 134 -2.06 -3.83 -12.05
C GLY A 134 -2.53 -3.57 -10.61
N ASN A 135 -2.23 -2.38 -10.10
CA ASN A 135 -2.32 -2.03 -8.68
C ASN A 135 -3.26 -0.84 -8.43
N CYS A 136 -3.63 -0.10 -9.48
CA CYS A 136 -4.59 1.01 -9.40
C CYS A 136 -5.93 0.62 -8.73
N PRO A 137 -6.56 -0.54 -9.04
CA PRO A 137 -7.80 -0.94 -8.37
C PRO A 137 -7.65 -1.16 -6.86
N VAL A 138 -6.48 -1.60 -6.40
CA VAL A 138 -6.22 -1.77 -4.96
C VAL A 138 -6.03 -0.41 -4.30
N LEU A 139 -5.31 0.49 -4.94
CA LEU A 139 -5.16 1.86 -4.45
C LEU A 139 -6.51 2.59 -4.37
N GLU A 140 -7.40 2.42 -5.35
CA GLU A 140 -8.77 2.95 -5.32
C GLU A 140 -9.55 2.41 -4.11
N THR A 141 -9.42 1.12 -3.81
CA THR A 141 -10.07 0.48 -2.65
C THR A 141 -9.58 1.09 -1.33
N ILE A 142 -8.26 1.29 -1.20
CA ILE A 142 -7.65 1.89 -0.02
C ILE A 142 -8.09 3.35 0.16
N ILE A 143 -8.17 4.13 -0.92
CA ILE A 143 -8.72 5.49 -0.85
C ILE A 143 -10.16 5.48 -0.34
N GLY A 144 -11.00 4.62 -0.91
CA GLY A 144 -12.40 4.50 -0.50
C GLY A 144 -12.53 4.12 0.97
N TYR A 145 -11.65 3.25 1.45
CA TYR A 145 -11.57 2.86 2.85
C TYR A 145 -11.08 4.00 3.77
N LEU A 146 -9.98 4.66 3.41
CA LEU A 146 -9.39 5.75 4.19
C LEU A 146 -10.26 7.01 4.22
N THR A 147 -11.13 7.20 3.25
CA THR A 147 -12.03 8.38 3.18
C THR A 147 -13.40 8.13 3.79
N GLN A 148 -13.72 6.89 4.20
CA GLN A 148 -14.94 6.62 4.96
C GLN A 148 -14.92 7.33 6.32
N PRO A 149 -16.05 7.95 6.73
CA PRO A 149 -16.20 8.65 7.99
C PRO A 149 -16.12 7.72 9.20
#